data_AF-A0A3M1CBV8-F1
#
_entry.id   AF-A0A3M1CBV8-F1
#
_cell.length_a   1.000
_cell.length_b   1.000
_cell.length_c   1.000
_cell.angle_alpha   90.00
_cell.angle_beta   90.00
_cell.angle_gamma   90.00
#
_symmetry.space_group_name_H-M   'P 1'
#
loop_
_entity.id
_entity.type
_entity.pdbx_description
1 polymer ?
#
loop_
_entity_poly.entity_id
_entity_poly.type
_entity_poly.pdbx_seq_one_letter_code
_entity_poly.pdbx_strand_id
1 'polypeptide(L)'
;AYNYSAHGPILPIGADVLALTPIAAYRPRRWRGALLPKLAKVRIEVLEPEKRPVMADADGHPAGNILAVEVATATEIEHRVMFDPGHGLEERLIREQFV
;
A
#
# COMPACT_ATOMS: atom_id res chain seq x y z
N ALA A 1 -6.80 7.91 -0.15
CA ALA A 1 -5.44 7.52 -0.60
C ALA A 1 -5.53 6.71 -1.89
N TYR A 2 -4.44 6.59 -2.65
CA TYR A 2 -4.41 5.95 -3.97
C TYR A 2 -4.85 4.47 -3.94
N ASN A 3 -4.55 3.75 -2.86
CA ASN A 3 -4.95 2.36 -2.65
C ASN A 3 -6.46 2.11 -2.83
N TYR A 4 -7.31 2.93 -2.22
CA TYR A 4 -8.76 2.76 -2.30
C TYR A 4 -9.29 3.01 -3.73
N SER A 5 -8.72 4.02 -4.42
CA SER A 5 -9.02 4.30 -5.83
C SER A 5 -8.61 3.17 -6.76
N ALA A 6 -7.57 2.39 -6.39
CA ALA A 6 -7.13 1.20 -7.08
C ALA A 6 -7.92 -0.07 -6.72
N HIS A 7 -9.05 0.07 -6.00
CA HIS A 7 -9.85 -1.05 -5.46
C HIS A 7 -9.11 -1.91 -4.42
N GLY A 8 -8.12 -1.33 -3.75
CA GLY A 8 -7.48 -1.94 -2.60
C GLY A 8 -8.38 -1.95 -1.37
N PRO A 9 -8.16 -2.87 -0.42
CA PRO A 9 -9.00 -3.00 0.77
C PRO A 9 -8.82 -1.79 1.71
N ILE A 10 -9.89 -1.50 2.45
CA ILE A 10 -9.81 -0.62 3.62
C ILE A 10 -9.22 -1.44 4.76
N LEU A 11 -8.15 -0.94 5.37
CA LEU A 11 -7.48 -1.61 6.49
C LEU A 11 -7.86 -0.91 7.80
N PRO A 12 -8.34 -1.66 8.82
CA PRO A 12 -8.44 -1.13 10.18
C PRO A 12 -7.07 -0.67 10.70
N ILE A 13 -7.06 0.35 11.55
CA ILE A 13 -5.84 0.71 12.30
C ILE A 13 -5.46 -0.47 13.19
N GLY A 14 -4.18 -0.83 13.19
CA GLY A 14 -3.68 -1.93 14.03
C GLY A 14 -3.90 -3.33 13.44
N ALA A 15 -4.39 -3.47 12.20
CA ALA A 15 -4.56 -4.77 11.54
C ALA A 15 -3.24 -5.53 11.29
N ASP A 16 -2.08 -4.92 11.54
CA ASP A 16 -0.73 -5.47 11.34
C ASP A 16 -0.52 -6.19 9.99
N VAL A 17 -1.08 -5.59 8.93
CA VAL A 17 -0.94 -6.03 7.55
C VAL A 17 -0.51 -4.89 6.63
N LEU A 18 0.18 -5.25 5.55
CA LEU A 18 0.53 -4.42 4.42
C LEU A 18 -0.37 -4.79 3.23
N ALA A 19 -1.11 -3.83 2.68
CA ALA A 19 -1.87 -4.05 1.45
C ALA A 19 -0.97 -3.81 0.22
N LEU A 20 -0.91 -4.81 -0.66
CA LEU A 20 -0.29 -4.71 -1.97
C LEU A 20 -1.39 -4.75 -3.04
N THR A 21 -1.65 -3.62 -3.69
CA THR A 21 -2.75 -3.46 -4.65
C THR A 21 -2.20 -3.18 -6.05
N PRO A 22 -2.43 -4.06 -7.04
CA PRO A 22 -2.03 -3.80 -8.41
C PRO A 22 -3.02 -2.87 -9.10
N ILE A 23 -2.52 -2.10 -10.07
CA ILE A 23 -3.36 -1.33 -11.00
C ILE A 23 -3.24 -1.98 -12.37
N ALA A 24 -4.38 -2.39 -12.94
CA ALA A 24 -4.46 -3.00 -14.27
C ALA A 24 -3.47 -4.16 -14.51
N ALA A 25 -3.31 -5.06 -13.53
CA ALA A 25 -2.41 -6.22 -13.66
C ALA A 25 -2.73 -7.08 -14.89
N TYR A 26 -1.75 -7.22 -15.77
CA TYR A 26 -1.86 -8.07 -16.94
C TYR A 26 -1.78 -9.57 -16.58
N ARG A 27 -0.81 -9.93 -15.73
CA ARG A 27 -0.61 -11.30 -15.22
C ARG A 27 -0.17 -11.29 -13.74
N PRO A 28 -0.65 -12.23 -12.91
CA PRO A 28 -1.70 -13.20 -13.22
C PRO A 28 -3.04 -12.48 -13.50
N ARG A 29 -3.85 -13.04 -14.41
CA ARG A 29 -5.13 -12.42 -14.78
C ARG A 29 -6.02 -12.34 -13.55
N ARG A 30 -6.73 -11.21 -13.39
CA ARG A 30 -7.63 -10.95 -12.25
C ARG A 30 -6.94 -10.96 -10.89
N TRP A 31 -5.62 -10.80 -10.82
CA TRP A 31 -4.97 -10.61 -9.54
C TRP A 31 -5.43 -9.30 -8.91
N ARG A 32 -6.02 -9.40 -7.71
CA ARG A 32 -6.59 -8.27 -6.96
C ARG A 32 -5.64 -7.72 -5.90
N GLY A 33 -4.39 -8.19 -5.90
CA GLY A 33 -3.44 -7.87 -4.86
C GLY A 33 -3.39 -8.91 -3.74
N ALA A 34 -2.78 -8.52 -2.63
CA ALA A 34 -2.57 -9.37 -1.48
C ALA A 34 -2.55 -8.54 -0.19
N LEU A 35 -3.00 -9.15 0.90
CA LEU A 35 -2.69 -8.71 2.25
C LEU A 35 -1.46 -9.50 2.71
N LEU A 36 -0.41 -8.77 3.05
CA LEU A 36 0.85 -9.33 3.52
C LEU A 36 0.98 -9.06 5.02
N PRO A 37 1.72 -9.89 5.78
CA PRO A 37 2.11 -9.53 7.13
C PRO A 37 2.83 -8.18 7.14
N LYS A 38 2.59 -7.32 8.14
CA LYS A 38 3.24 -6.00 8.25
C LYS A 38 4.77 -6.04 8.15
N LEU A 39 5.39 -7.10 8.65
CA LEU A 39 6.86 -7.27 8.63
C LEU A 39 7.38 -7.93 7.35
N ALA A 40 6.52 -8.21 6.36
CA ALA A 40 6.95 -8.73 5.08
C ALA A 40 7.84 -7.70 4.36
N LYS A 41 8.92 -8.19 3.76
CA LYS A 41 9.76 -7.42 2.84
C LYS A 41 9.32 -7.73 1.43
N VAL A 42 8.96 -6.70 0.66
CA VAL A 42 8.53 -6.85 -0.73
C VAL A 42 9.60 -6.27 -1.63
N ARG A 43 10.04 -7.04 -2.61
CA ARG A 43 10.94 -6.57 -3.66
C ARG A 43 10.25 -6.65 -5.00
N ILE A 44 10.25 -5.54 -5.74
CA ILE A 44 9.72 -5.45 -7.10
C ILE A 44 10.91 -5.20 -8.03
N GLU A 45 11.11 -6.09 -9.00
CA GLU A 45 12.19 -5.98 -9.99
C GLU A 45 11.63 -5.61 -11.36
N VAL A 46 12.30 -4.69 -12.04
CA VAL A 46 11.93 -4.25 -13.39
C VAL A 46 12.54 -5.20 -14.40
N LEU A 47 11.69 -5.93 -15.12
CA LEU A 47 12.11 -6.78 -16.22
C LEU A 47 12.31 -5.93 -17.48
N GLU A 48 13.49 -6.02 -18.11
CA GLU A 48 13.86 -5.24 -19.31
C GLU A 48 13.79 -3.71 -19.13
N PRO A 49 14.50 -3.11 -18.15
CA PRO A 49 14.38 -1.67 -17.82
C PRO A 49 14.74 -0.74 -18.98
N GLU A 50 15.64 -1.15 -19.88
CA GLU A 50 16.02 -0.36 -21.06
C GLU A 50 14.88 -0.26 -22.09
N LYS A 51 14.05 -1.31 -22.18
CA LYS A 51 12.95 -1.39 -23.14
C LYS A 51 11.67 -0.78 -22.59
N ARG A 52 11.45 -0.94 -21.28
CA ARG A 52 10.27 -0.45 -20.56
C ARG A 52 10.71 0.12 -19.22
N PRO A 53 11.17 1.38 -19.18
CA PRO A 53 11.53 2.02 -17.93
C PRO A 53 10.30 2.13 -17.02
N VAL A 54 10.51 1.88 -15.73
CA VAL A 54 9.48 1.97 -14.68
C VAL A 54 9.93 3.04 -13.71
N MET A 55 8.98 3.87 -13.27
CA MET A 55 9.19 4.87 -12.24
C MET A 55 8.61 4.42 -10.91
N ALA A 56 9.19 4.90 -9.81
CA ALA A 56 8.63 4.77 -8.47
C ALA A 56 8.47 6.15 -7.81
N ASP A 57 7.43 6.25 -6.97
CA ASP A 57 7.12 7.43 -6.18
C ASP A 57 6.66 6.98 -4.78
N ALA A 58 7.12 7.71 -3.76
CA ALA A 58 6.71 7.49 -2.37
C ALA A 58 6.20 8.81 -1.78
N ASP A 59 4.88 8.93 -1.61
CA ASP A 59 4.21 10.12 -1.06
C ASP A 59 4.65 11.44 -1.71
N GLY A 60 4.77 11.45 -3.04
CA GLY A 60 5.18 12.63 -3.81
C GLY A 60 6.69 12.85 -3.89
N HIS A 61 7.49 11.88 -3.43
CA HIS A 61 8.94 11.85 -3.60
C HIS A 61 9.30 10.89 -4.74
N PRO A 62 9.57 11.40 -5.96
CA PRO A 62 9.88 10.55 -7.10
C PRO A 62 11.31 10.00 -6.99
N ALA A 63 11.47 8.70 -7.25
CA ALA A 63 12.77 8.03 -7.34
C ALA A 63 13.30 7.96 -8.79
N GLY A 64 12.54 8.46 -9.76
CA GLY A 64 12.87 8.38 -11.19
C GLY A 64 12.79 6.95 -11.73
N ASN A 65 13.54 6.66 -12.81
CA ASN A 65 13.60 5.32 -13.40
C ASN A 65 14.38 4.37 -12.49
N ILE A 66 13.76 3.25 -12.13
CA ILE A 66 14.30 2.28 -11.18
C ILE A 66 14.69 0.96 -11.86
N LEU A 67 15.59 0.21 -11.21
CA LEU A 67 15.85 -1.21 -11.53
C LEU A 67 15.08 -2.15 -10.61
N ALA A 68 14.92 -1.74 -9.34
CA ALA A 68 14.12 -2.44 -8.35
C ALA A 68 13.67 -1.48 -7.25
N VAL A 69 12.64 -1.88 -6.52
CA VAL A 69 12.20 -1.24 -5.27
C VAL A 69 12.11 -2.28 -4.18
N GLU A 70 12.56 -1.92 -2.98
CA GLU A 70 12.37 -2.69 -1.76
C GLU A 70 11.47 -1.92 -0.81
N VAL A 71 10.45 -2.60 -0.30
CA VAL A 71 9.45 -2.06 0.63
C VAL A 71 9.52 -2.87 1.92
N ALA A 72 9.66 -2.18 3.04
CA ALA A 72 9.65 -2.76 4.37
C ALA A 72 9.03 -1.77 5.36
N THR A 73 8.46 -2.29 6.44
CA THR A 73 7.95 -1.48 7.53
C THR A 73 9.09 -0.98 8.41
N ALA A 74 9.19 0.33 8.59
CA ALA A 74 10.04 0.97 9.60
C ALA A 74 9.37 0.84 10.98
N THR A 75 9.83 -0.11 11.79
CA THR A 75 9.22 -0.41 13.10
C THR A 75 9.58 0.60 14.19
N GLU A 76 10.59 1.41 13.95
CA GLU A 76 11.08 2.47 14.82
C GLU A 76 10.28 3.78 14.71
N ILE A 77 9.40 3.89 13.70
CA ILE A 77 8.58 5.07 13.46
C ILE A 77 7.19 4.82 14.06
N GLU A 78 6.86 5.61 15.08
CA GLU A 78 5.55 5.59 15.72
C GLU A 78 4.90 6.98 15.69
N HIS A 79 3.59 7.00 15.45
CA HIS A 79 2.79 8.23 15.46
C HIS A 79 1.67 8.11 16.50
N ARG A 80 1.47 9.17 17.28
CA ARG A 80 0.32 9.28 18.18
C ARG A 80 -0.78 10.06 17.47
N VAL A 81 -1.88 9.38 17.16
CA VAL A 81 -3.06 9.98 16.54
C VAL A 81 -4.09 10.31 17.63
N MET A 82 -4.60 11.53 17.62
CA MET A 82 -5.62 12.00 18.59
C MET A 82 -6.99 12.09 17.92
N PHE A 83 -8.02 11.74 18.67
CA PHE A 83 -9.42 11.76 18.21
C PHE A 83 -10.32 12.33 19.29
N ASP A 84 -11.42 12.94 18.86
CA ASP A 84 -12.47 13.39 19.78
C ASP A 84 -13.27 12.17 20.29
N PRO A 85 -13.71 12.17 21.57
CA PRO A 85 -14.59 11.14 22.10
C PRO A 85 -15.86 10.98 21.24
N GLY A 86 -16.17 9.76 20.81
CA GLY A 86 -17.32 9.47 19.94
C GLY A 86 -17.10 9.75 18.45
N HIS A 87 -15.91 10.20 18.05
CA HIS A 87 -15.52 10.43 16.66
C HIS A 87 -14.17 9.76 16.35
N GLY A 88 -14.01 8.53 16.82
CA GLY A 88 -12.81 7.72 16.60
C GLY A 88 -12.63 7.34 15.13
N LEU A 89 -11.39 7.33 14.65
CA LEU A 89 -11.08 6.87 13.29
C LEU A 89 -11.41 5.38 13.09
N GLU A 90 -11.35 4.58 14.15
CA GLU A 90 -11.75 3.17 14.11
C GLU A 90 -13.23 3.00 13.74
N GLU A 91 -14.12 3.75 14.38
CA GLU A 91 -15.55 3.71 14.06
C GLU A 91 -15.82 4.16 12.62
N ARG A 92 -15.13 5.21 12.17
CA ARG A 92 -15.22 5.67 10.78
C ARG A 92 -14.74 4.58 9.81
N LEU A 93 -13.59 3.96 10.06
CA LEU A 93 -13.04 2.89 9.22
C LEU A 93 -13.94 1.66 9.16
N ILE A 94 -14.61 1.31 10.26
CA ILE A 94 -15.60 0.24 10.26
C ILE A 94 -16.77 0.60 9.35
N ARG A 95 -17.35 1.80 9.48
CA ARG A 95 -18.48 2.23 8.66
C ARG A 95 -18.15 2.22 7.17
N GLU A 96 -16.99 2.76 6.79
CA GLU A 96 -16.55 2.84 5.39
C GLU A 96 -16.36 1.46 4.72
N GLN A 97 -16.19 0.37 5.48
CA GLN A 97 -16.10 -0.98 4.92
C GLN A 97 -17.45 -1.53 4.43
N PHE A 98 -18.57 -0.93 4.84
CA PHE A 98 -19.93 -1.41 4.53
C PHE A 98 -20.76 -0.43 3.68
N VAL A 99 -20.16 0.64 3.16
CA VAL A 99 -20.80 1.62 2.27
C VAL A 99 -20.71 1.17 0.81
#